data_AF-A0A926SXD6-F1
#
_entry.id   AF-A0A926SXD6-F1
#
_cell.length_a   1.000
_cell.length_b   1.000
_cell.length_c   1.000
_cell.angle_alpha   90.00
_cell.angle_beta   90.00
_cell.angle_gamma   90.00
#
_symmetry.space_group_name_H-M   'P 1'
#
loop_
_entity.id
_entity.type
_entity.pdbx_description
1 polymer ?
#
loop_
_entity_poly.entity_id
_entity_poly.type
_entity_poly.pdbx_seq_one_letter_code
_entity_poly.pdbx_strand_id
1 'polypeptide(L)' 'MKFSKLDYCQYLLSSQINYTITNLAEHIKKISHDQINRYLRTEKLSPRLLWENVKPLIQSHHQGYIIFADTVLDKRYSQ' A
#
# COMPACT_ATOMS: atom_id res chain seq x y z
N MET A 1 -6.86 -19.15 -3.84
CA MET A 1 -5.90 -18.30 -3.11
C MET A 1 -6.63 -17.04 -2.68
N LYS A 2 -6.47 -16.57 -1.44
CA LYS A 2 -7.13 -15.36 -0.93
C LYS A 2 -6.17 -14.18 -1.08
N PHE A 3 -6.65 -13.05 -1.62
CA PHE A 3 -5.88 -11.81 -1.66
C PHE A 3 -5.59 -11.32 -0.24
N SER A 4 -4.39 -10.80 -0.01
CA SER A 4 -3.92 -10.36 1.31
C SER A 4 -3.27 -8.99 1.27
N LYS A 5 -3.05 -8.40 2.45
CA LYS A 5 -2.31 -7.15 2.61
C LYS A 5 -0.91 -7.25 2.01
N LEU A 6 -0.25 -8.40 2.19
CA LEU A 6 1.11 -8.61 1.71
C LEU A 6 1.19 -8.54 0.18
N ASP A 7 0.20 -9.12 -0.52
CA ASP A 7 0.14 -9.06 -1.99
C ASP A 7 0.05 -7.61 -2.49
N TYR A 8 -0.79 -6.80 -1.84
CA TYR A 8 -0.94 -5.38 -2.18
C TYR A 8 0.32 -4.56 -1.84
N CYS A 9 0.92 -4.78 -0.68
CA CYS A 9 2.17 -4.10 -0.30
C CYS A 9 3.32 -4.45 -1.26
N GLN A 10 3.48 -5.73 -1.61
CA GLN A 10 4.48 -6.19 -2.58
C GLN A 10 4.29 -5.53 -3.95
N TYR A 11 3.03 -5.42 -4.41
CA TYR A 11 2.72 -4.72 -5.64
C TYR A 11 3.09 -3.24 -5.58
N LEU A 12 2.70 -2.52 -4.52
CA LEU A 12 3.03 -1.10 -4.36
C LEU A 12 4.55 -0.84 -4.29
N LEU A 13 5.32 -1.78 -3.72
CA LEU A 13 6.78 -1.69 -3.66
C LEU A 13 7.45 -2.01 -5.01
N SER A 14 6.83 -2.85 -5.83
CA SER A 14 7.40 -3.35 -7.08
C SER A 14 6.97 -2.52 -8.30
N SER A 15 5.81 -1.89 -8.25
CA SER A 15 5.28 -1.05 -9.33
C SER A 15 5.81 0.37 -9.20
N GLN A 16 6.28 0.92 -10.31
CA GLN A 16 6.87 2.28 -10.35
C GLN A 16 6.00 3.29 -11.11
N ILE A 17 5.10 2.81 -11.97
CA ILE A 17 4.38 3.66 -12.94
C ILE A 17 2.87 3.45 -12.87
N ASN A 18 2.40 2.20 -12.82
CA ASN A 18 0.99 1.87 -12.80
C ASN A 18 0.63 1.19 -11.47
N TYR A 19 -0.25 1.84 -10.71
CA TYR A 19 -0.71 1.40 -9.38
C TYR A 19 -2.19 0.99 -9.39
N THR A 20 -2.77 0.80 -10.58
CA THR A 20 -4.19 0.44 -10.71
C THR A 20 -4.43 -1.01 -10.30
N ILE A 21 -5.59 -1.27 -9.67
CA ILE A 21 -5.95 -2.64 -9.27
C ILE A 21 -6.21 -3.56 -10.47
N THR A 22 -6.51 -3.01 -11.64
CA THR A 22 -6.60 -3.75 -12.91
C THR A 22 -5.22 -4.23 -13.34
N ASN A 23 -4.21 -3.35 -13.31
CA ASN A 23 -2.83 -3.74 -13.55
C ASN A 23 -2.34 -4.80 -12.55
N LEU A 24 -2.67 -4.67 -11.26
CA LEU A 24 -2.38 -5.71 -10.28
C LEU A 24 -3.04 -7.06 -10.64
N ALA A 25 -4.31 -7.05 -11.01
CA ALA A 25 -5.05 -8.27 -11.39
C ALA A 25 -4.41 -8.97 -12.61
N GLU A 26 -3.94 -8.19 -13.60
CA GLU A 26 -3.22 -8.71 -14.77
C GLU A 26 -1.92 -9.44 -14.41
N HIS A 27 -1.22 -9.00 -13.36
CA HIS A 27 0.03 -9.61 -12.90
C HIS A 27 -0.21 -10.86 -12.04
N ILE A 28 -1.18 -10.82 -11.12
CA ILE A 28 -1.49 -11.96 -10.25
C ILE A 28 -2.19 -13.08 -11.04
N LYS A 29 -2.97 -12.75 -12.08
CA LYS A 29 -3.77 -13.62 -12.97
C LYS A 29 -4.85 -14.49 -12.31
N LYS A 30 -4.70 -14.83 -11.03
CA LYS A 30 -5.56 -15.73 -10.25
C LYS A 30 -6.64 -15.00 -9.45
N ILE A 31 -6.58 -13.67 -9.38
CA ILE A 31 -7.45 -12.83 -8.55
C ILE A 31 -7.96 -11.69 -9.43
N SER A 32 -9.28 -11.50 -9.48
CA SER A 32 -9.88 -10.43 -10.28
C SER A 32 -9.72 -9.07 -9.61
N HIS A 33 -9.73 -8.00 -10.40
CA HIS A 33 -9.70 -6.63 -9.87
C HIS A 33 -10.88 -6.34 -8.94
N ASP A 34 -12.05 -6.94 -9.17
CA ASP A 34 -13.21 -6.83 -8.27
C ASP A 34 -12.96 -7.43 -6.88
N GLN A 35 -12.26 -8.56 -6.81
CA GLN A 35 -11.88 -9.16 -5.53
C GLN A 35 -10.90 -8.28 -4.77
N ILE A 36 -9.92 -7.70 -5.48
CA ILE A 36 -8.96 -6.74 -4.92
C ILE A 36 -9.68 -5.49 -4.42
N ASN A 37 -10.57 -4.90 -5.24
CA ASN A 37 -11.37 -3.73 -4.89
C ASN A 37 -12.19 -3.98 -3.62
N ARG A 38 -12.87 -5.13 -3.56
CA ARG A 38 -13.68 -5.51 -2.39
C ARG A 38 -12.83 -5.65 -1.14
N TYR A 39 -11.67 -6.30 -1.24
CA TYR A 39 -10.72 -6.40 -0.13
C TYR A 39 -10.27 -5.03 0.36
N LEU A 40 -9.81 -4.15 -0.54
CA LEU A 40 -9.29 -2.83 -0.17
C LEU A 40 -10.36 -1.92 0.44
N ARG A 41 -11.64 -2.09 0.07
CA ARG A 41 -12.77 -1.35 0.66
C ARG A 41 -13.15 -1.81 2.05
N THR A 42 -12.94 -3.08 2.38
CA THR A 42 -13.35 -3.65 3.67
C THR A 42 -12.22 -3.70 4.69
N GLU A 43 -10.97 -3.73 4.22
CA GLU A 43 -9.81 -3.84 5.08
C GLU A 43 -9.53 -2.56 5.87
N LYS A 44 -9.29 -2.68 7.18
CA LYS A 44 -9.03 -1.54 8.06
C LYS A 44 -7.54 -1.36 8.29
N LEU A 45 -6.89 -0.60 7.42
CA LEU A 45 -5.48 -0.21 7.56
C LEU A 45 -5.32 0.99 8.51
N SER A 46 -5.43 0.74 9.82
CA SER A 46 -5.34 1.82 10.82
C SER A 46 -3.90 2.37 10.96
N PRO A 47 -3.73 3.65 11.34
CA PRO A 47 -2.41 4.21 11.66
C PRO A 47 -1.67 3.44 12.76
N ARG A 48 -2.42 2.86 13.71
CA ARG A 48 -1.83 2.00 14.75
C ARG A 48 -1.13 0.78 14.15
N LEU A 49 -1.75 0.13 13.16
CA LEU A 49 -1.13 -1.01 12.47
C LEU A 49 0.20 -0.62 11.83
N LEU A 50 0.27 0.56 11.20
CA LEU A 50 1.52 1.07 10.64
C LEU A 50 2.56 1.33 11.74
N TRP A 51 2.15 1.99 12.82
CA TRP A 51 3.05 2.33 13.93
C TRP A 51 3.70 1.10 14.57
N GLU A 52 2.95 0.03 14.82
CA GLU A 52 3.50 -1.22 15.39
C GLU A 52 4.58 -1.84 14.49
N ASN A 53 4.51 -1.65 13.16
CA ASN A 53 5.51 -2.17 12.23
C ASN A 53 6.73 -1.25 12.09
N VAL A 54 6.52 0.08 12.17
CA VAL A 54 7.59 1.06 11.91
C VAL A 54 8.36 1.42 13.17
N LYS A 55 7.73 1.45 14.34
CA LYS A 55 8.36 1.84 15.62
C LYS A 55 9.69 1.14 15.89
N PRO A 56 9.85 -0.19 15.69
CA PRO A 56 11.13 -0.86 15.93
C PRO A 56 12.25 -0.44 14.97
N LEU A 57 11.91 0.14 13.82
CA LEU A 57 12.86 0.61 12.81
C LEU A 57 13.36 2.03 13.08
N ILE A 58 12.69 2.78 13.97
CA ILE A 58 13.05 4.16 14.29
C ILE A 58 14.16 4.16 15.34
N GLN A 59 15.32 4.70 14.99
CA GLN A 59 16.41 4.96 15.93
C GLN A 59 16.20 6.33 16.58
N SER A 60 16.01 6.36 17.90
CA SER A 60 15.91 7.60 18.66
C SER A 60 17.28 8.20 18.95
N HIS A 61 17.47 9.48 18.65
CA HIS A 61 18.68 10.22 18.98
C HIS A 61 18.31 11.63 19.46
N HIS A 62 19.04 12.14 20.46
CA HIS A 62 18.75 13.45 21.06
C HIS A 62 18.88 14.63 20.09
N GLN A 63 19.66 14.47 19.01
CA GLN A 63 19.79 15.41 17.89
C GLN A 63 19.08 14.91 16.61
N GLY A 64 18.25 13.87 16.72
CA GLY A 64 17.53 13.31 15.58
C GLY A 64 16.38 14.21 15.15
N TYR A 65 16.10 14.21 13.84
CA TYR A 65 14.97 14.91 13.26
C TYR A 65 14.07 13.90 12.52
N ILE A 66 12.77 14.12 12.56
CA ILE A 66 11.79 13.37 11.76
C ILE A 66 11.33 14.25 10.62
N ILE A 67 11.45 13.76 9.39
CA ILE A 67 10.96 14.43 8.20
C ILE A 67 9.68 13.74 7.76
N PHE A 68 8.61 14.52 7.62
CA PHE A 68 7.36 14.08 7.04
C PHE A 68 7.20 14.74 5.67
N ALA A 69 7.00 13.93 4.65
CA ALA A 69 6.61 14.38 3.32
C ALA A 69 5.36 13.61 2.91
N ASP A 70 4.40 14.29 2.30
CA ASP A 70 3.33 13.65 1.56
C ASP A 70 3.80 13.33 0.13
N THR A 71 3.10 12.41 -0.52
CA THR A 71 3.29 12.15 -1.94
C THR A 71 2.00 12.48 -2.65
N VAL A 72 2.05 13.39 -3.62
CA VAL A 72 0.93 13.66 -4.52
C VAL A 72 1.02 12.70 -5.69
N LEU A 73 0.14 11.70 -5.70
CA LEU A 73 -0.02 10.83 -6.87
C LEU A 73 -0.90 11.54 -7.90
N ASP A 74 -0.41 11.59 -9.14
CA ASP A 74 -1.19 12.05 -10.27
C ASP A 74 -2.37 11.10 -10.53
N LYS A 75 -3.58 11.62 -10.28
CA LYS A 75 -4.85 10.89 -10.39
C LYS A 75 -5.77 11.54 -11.42
N ARG A 76 -5.22 12.11 -12.50
CA ARG A 76 -5.98 12.77 -13.57
C ARG A 76 -7.13 11.93 -14.17
N TYR A 77 -7.13 10.61 -13.98
CA TYR A 77 -8.14 9.68 -14.52
C TYR A 77 -8.96 8.93 -13.45
N SER A 78 -8.83 9.30 -12.17
CA SER A 78 -9.61 8.69 -11.08
C SER A 78 -10.84 9.57 -10.79
N GLN A 79 -12.03 9.09 -11.12
CA GLN A 79 -13.31 9.67 -10.67
C GLN A 79 -13.79 9.02 -9.37
#